data_AF-A0AAV9BKR1-F1
#
_entry.id   AF-A0AAV9BKR1-F1
#
_cell.length_a   1.000
_cell.length_b   1.000
_cell.length_c   1.000
_cell.angle_alpha   90.00
_cell.angle_beta   90.00
_cell.angle_gamma   90.00
#
_symmetry.space_group_name_H-M   'P 1'
#
loop_
_entity.id
_entity.type
_entity.pdbx_description
1 polymer ?
#
loop_
_entity_poly.entity_id
_entity_poly.type
_entity_poly.pdbx_seq_one_letter_code
_entity_poly.pdbx_strand_id
1 'polypeptide(L)'
;MDGGGGGSRNQGRNSRFRGPGNPSRSSRSDLRLSLPGTSDRRPPPSAVAEDPTVEDRGGPFIGTCPDMCPAKERAQRERLRDLSVFERLNGNPGKTSSSLAVKKFCRTISASEMAVADIRALPVLQDTLTYLFRLLETTGYQFEMVHDFIFDRMRSIRQDLSLQHIVNDQAIQMYEKMVKFHIIAHHKLPKNSDKSLHHLNMEQLTKCLISLYDMYAINRKSNSINKNEAEFYSFYVLLHLGSNSQAMGDSLSLWFRKLAYPIVTSNEMCFARSLLRYFRLGNYKRFFSTAATEASFLQLCLIEPFLNEVLHKANIFFF
;
A
#
# COMPACT_ATOMS: atom_id res chain seq x y z
N MET A 1 -1.27 53.01 -44.98
CA MET A 1 -1.53 54.16 -44.11
C MET A 1 -1.40 53.67 -42.69
N ASP A 2 -0.40 53.92 -41.87
CA ASP A 2 0.94 54.50 -41.90
C ASP A 2 1.60 53.86 -40.65
N GLY A 3 2.89 53.56 -40.50
CA GLY A 3 4.08 54.10 -41.13
C GLY A 3 5.11 54.41 -40.02
N GLY A 4 6.25 53.71 -40.03
CA GLY A 4 7.55 54.16 -39.46
C GLY A 4 7.74 54.09 -37.94
N GLY A 5 8.91 53.74 -37.40
CA GLY A 5 10.20 53.45 -38.00
C GLY A 5 11.37 53.82 -37.06
N GLY A 6 12.44 53.00 -37.11
CA GLY A 6 13.83 53.35 -36.76
C GLY A 6 14.19 53.48 -35.27
N GLY A 7 15.38 53.12 -34.77
CA GLY A 7 16.64 52.66 -35.36
C GLY A 7 17.69 52.59 -34.22
N SER A 8 18.43 51.48 -34.12
CA SER A 8 19.89 51.35 -34.33
C SER A 8 20.88 51.92 -33.29
N ARG A 9 21.64 50.97 -32.71
CA ARG A 9 23.13 50.85 -32.64
C ARG A 9 24.00 51.60 -31.60
N ASN A 10 24.99 50.80 -31.12
CA ASN A 10 26.40 51.11 -30.76
C ASN A 10 26.67 51.82 -29.41
N GLN A 11 27.79 51.64 -28.68
CA GLN A 11 29.01 50.82 -28.75
C GLN A 11 29.82 51.06 -27.45
N GLY A 12 30.79 50.18 -27.15
CA GLY A 12 32.06 50.55 -26.47
C GLY A 12 32.27 49.90 -25.10
N ARG A 13 33.03 48.81 -24.93
CA ARG A 13 34.52 48.63 -24.99
C ARG A 13 35.32 49.34 -23.87
N ASN A 14 35.91 48.57 -22.94
CA ASN A 14 37.35 48.26 -22.82
C ASN A 14 37.66 47.66 -21.42
N SER A 15 38.24 46.46 -21.27
CA SER A 15 39.69 46.10 -21.35
C SER A 15 40.47 46.60 -20.10
N ARG A 16 41.32 45.88 -19.35
CA ARG A 16 42.33 44.84 -19.68
C ARG A 16 42.98 44.28 -18.39
N PHE A 17 43.29 42.97 -18.41
CA PHE A 17 44.57 42.27 -18.06
C PHE A 17 45.52 42.74 -16.95
N ARG A 18 45.95 41.79 -16.07
CA ARG A 18 47.31 41.19 -15.98
C ARG A 18 47.41 40.16 -14.82
N GLY A 19 47.94 38.96 -15.08
CA GLY A 19 48.53 38.05 -14.06
C GLY A 19 50.07 38.24 -14.00
N PRO A 20 50.89 37.21 -13.68
CA PRO A 20 50.76 36.11 -12.70
C PRO A 20 52.01 36.02 -11.77
N GLY A 21 52.03 35.10 -10.79
CA GLY A 21 53.25 34.79 -10.02
C GLY A 21 53.11 33.67 -8.99
N ASN A 22 53.82 32.56 -9.22
CA ASN A 22 54.29 31.55 -8.25
C ASN A 22 55.82 31.78 -8.11
N PRO A 23 56.62 31.28 -7.12
CA PRO A 23 56.57 29.89 -6.60
C PRO A 23 57.15 29.61 -5.16
N SER A 24 57.05 28.32 -4.77
CA SER A 24 58.12 27.47 -4.17
C SER A 24 58.27 27.25 -2.64
N ARG A 25 58.65 25.98 -2.36
CA ARG A 25 59.35 25.38 -1.19
C ARG A 25 58.57 25.21 0.12
N SER A 26 58.80 24.22 0.98
CA SER A 26 59.38 22.87 0.98
C SER A 26 59.33 22.38 2.43
N SER A 27 59.15 21.07 2.66
CA SER A 27 59.77 20.26 3.74
C SER A 27 58.85 19.58 4.77
N ARG A 28 59.02 18.26 4.79
CA ARG A 28 59.28 17.36 5.94
C ARG A 28 58.19 17.11 6.99
N SER A 29 57.76 15.84 7.00
CA SER A 29 57.63 14.88 8.12
C SER A 29 57.33 15.42 9.52
N ASP A 30 56.27 14.91 10.15
CA ASP A 30 56.40 14.06 11.33
C ASP A 30 55.09 13.37 11.73
N LEU A 31 55.24 12.11 12.16
CA LEU A 31 54.22 11.28 12.82
C LEU A 31 53.95 11.81 14.23
N ARG A 32 52.67 11.95 14.64
CA ARG A 32 52.21 11.56 15.98
C ARG A 32 50.69 11.49 16.11
N LEU A 33 50.28 10.44 16.81
CA LEU A 33 48.93 10.01 17.17
C LEU A 33 48.11 11.06 17.93
N SER A 34 46.82 11.18 17.60
CA SER A 34 45.73 11.63 18.51
C SER A 34 44.35 11.25 17.92
N LEU A 35 43.56 10.48 18.67
CA LEU A 35 42.11 10.25 18.52
C LEU A 35 41.42 10.79 19.79
N PRO A 36 40.09 10.98 19.89
CA PRO A 36 39.03 10.97 18.85
C PRO A 36 38.15 12.25 18.88
N GLY A 37 37.66 12.70 17.73
CA GLY A 37 36.75 13.85 17.63
C GLY A 37 35.52 13.55 16.77
N THR A 38 34.37 13.41 17.43
CA THR A 38 33.00 13.66 16.96
C THR A 38 32.60 13.12 15.58
N SER A 39 31.93 11.97 15.60
CA SER A 39 31.12 11.44 14.50
C SER A 39 29.98 12.41 14.15
N ASP A 40 30.12 13.09 13.03
CA ASP A 40 29.06 13.84 12.35
C ASP A 40 28.02 12.86 11.78
N ARG A 41 27.03 12.47 12.60
CA ARG A 41 25.88 11.67 12.16
C ARG A 41 24.86 12.60 11.52
N ARG A 42 24.85 12.64 10.18
CA ARG A 42 23.66 13.07 9.43
C ARG A 42 22.48 12.16 9.79
N PRO A 43 21.31 12.71 10.21
CA PRO A 43 20.11 11.91 10.40
C PRO A 43 19.57 11.44 9.03
N PRO A 44 19.02 10.22 8.95
CA PRO A 44 18.31 9.77 7.74
C PRO A 44 16.99 10.55 7.54
N PRO A 45 16.49 10.67 6.30
CA PRO A 45 15.29 11.45 6.01
C PRO A 45 14.01 10.76 6.50
N SER A 46 13.28 11.46 7.36
CA SER A 46 11.83 11.70 7.36
C SER A 46 10.86 10.51 7.29
N ALA A 47 10.33 10.19 8.48
CA ALA A 47 8.91 10.04 8.82
C ALA A 47 8.02 9.20 7.89
N VAL A 48 7.91 7.91 8.23
CA VAL A 48 6.72 7.11 7.93
C VAL A 48 5.60 7.62 8.83
N ALA A 49 4.43 7.96 8.27
CA ALA A 49 3.25 8.26 9.07
C ALA A 49 2.85 7.00 9.84
N GLU A 50 3.15 6.98 11.14
CA GLU A 50 2.76 5.93 12.06
C GLU A 50 1.24 5.93 12.21
N ASP A 51 0.63 4.74 12.11
CA ASP A 51 -0.72 4.50 12.60
C ASP A 51 -0.76 4.87 14.09
N PRO A 52 -1.83 5.50 14.61
CA PRO A 52 -1.81 6.04 15.97
C PRO A 52 -1.59 4.92 16.99
N THR A 53 -0.47 4.98 17.69
CA THR A 53 -0.18 4.14 18.86
C THR A 53 -1.10 4.58 19.99
N VAL A 54 -2.02 3.69 20.36
CA VAL A 54 -3.01 3.91 21.43
C VAL A 54 -2.32 3.69 22.78
N GLU A 55 -2.28 4.71 23.63
CA GLU A 55 -1.91 4.55 25.04
C GLU A 55 -3.01 3.79 25.80
N ASP A 56 -2.60 2.73 26.49
CA ASP A 56 -3.45 1.78 27.24
C ASP A 56 -4.08 2.43 28.48
N ARG A 57 -5.39 2.74 28.41
CA ARG A 57 -6.26 2.87 29.59
C ARG A 57 -7.67 2.35 29.33
N GLY A 58 -7.98 1.17 29.88
CA GLY A 58 -9.29 0.86 30.44
C GLY A 58 -10.26 0.06 29.57
N GLY A 59 -10.26 -1.27 29.76
CA GLY A 59 -11.29 -2.20 29.29
C GLY A 59 -11.28 -2.46 27.77
N PRO A 60 -11.88 -3.56 27.30
CA PRO A 60 -11.96 -3.83 25.87
C PRO A 60 -12.83 -2.75 25.21
N PHE A 61 -12.22 -2.00 24.30
CA PHE A 61 -12.85 -0.92 23.53
C PHE A 61 -13.75 -1.54 22.46
N ILE A 62 -14.92 -2.04 22.86
CA ILE A 62 -15.85 -2.77 21.97
C ILE A 62 -16.80 -1.79 21.31
N GLY A 63 -16.81 -1.76 19.98
CA GLY A 63 -17.73 -0.93 19.20
C GLY A 63 -19.18 -1.38 19.32
N THR A 64 -20.10 -0.42 19.40
CA THR A 64 -21.54 -0.67 19.59
C THR A 64 -22.40 -0.10 18.47
N CYS A 65 -21.82 0.50 17.42
CA CYS A 65 -22.58 0.99 16.28
C CYS A 65 -23.28 -0.18 15.55
N PRO A 66 -24.63 -0.16 15.46
CA PRO A 66 -25.40 -1.24 14.84
C PRO A 66 -25.49 -1.12 13.32
N ASP A 67 -25.08 0.03 12.75
CA ASP A 67 -25.24 0.37 11.35
C ASP A 67 -23.89 0.41 10.61
N MET A 68 -23.90 0.29 9.28
CA MET A 68 -22.70 0.42 8.44
C MET A 68 -22.01 1.79 8.52
N CYS A 69 -22.71 2.81 9.03
CA CYS A 69 -22.21 4.16 9.29
C CYS A 69 -22.88 4.72 10.56
N PRO A 70 -22.15 5.23 11.56
CA PRO A 70 -22.74 5.82 12.77
C PRO A 70 -23.72 6.96 12.46
N ALA A 71 -24.81 7.05 13.24
CA ALA A 71 -25.85 8.06 13.02
C ALA A 71 -25.32 9.50 13.05
N LYS A 72 -24.36 9.78 13.94
CA LYS A 72 -23.67 11.08 14.04
C LYS A 72 -22.93 11.43 12.74
N GLU A 73 -22.16 10.49 12.21
CA GLU A 73 -21.46 10.68 10.94
C GLU A 73 -22.44 10.84 9.78
N ARG A 74 -23.50 10.03 9.71
CA ARG A 74 -24.54 10.16 8.66
C ARG A 74 -25.15 11.56 8.64
N ALA A 75 -25.61 12.05 9.79
CA ALA A 75 -26.23 13.38 9.90
C ALA A 75 -25.24 14.50 9.52
N GLN A 76 -23.98 14.37 9.95
CA GLN A 76 -22.93 15.31 9.56
C GLN A 76 -22.70 15.32 8.04
N ARG A 77 -22.65 14.15 7.41
CA ARG A 77 -22.41 14.02 5.97
C ARG A 77 -23.60 14.47 5.13
N GLU A 78 -24.84 14.31 5.61
CA GLU A 78 -26.02 14.93 5.00
C GLU A 78 -25.95 16.46 5.03
N ARG A 79 -25.63 17.03 6.21
CA ARG A 79 -25.50 18.48 6.39
C ARG A 79 -24.41 19.07 5.49
N LEU A 80 -23.27 18.39 5.38
CA LEU A 80 -22.13 18.83 4.58
C LEU A 80 -22.25 18.45 3.08
N ARG A 81 -23.31 17.73 2.68
CA ARG A 81 -23.49 17.18 1.33
C ARG A 81 -22.31 16.33 0.85
N ASP A 82 -21.72 15.58 1.78
CA ASP A 82 -20.55 14.73 1.56
C ASP A 82 -20.96 13.25 1.41
N LEU A 83 -21.92 13.00 0.50
CA LEU A 83 -22.46 11.68 0.20
C LEU A 83 -21.95 11.21 -1.18
N SER A 84 -21.36 10.00 -1.21
CA SER A 84 -21.05 9.31 -2.46
C SER A 84 -22.31 9.02 -3.23
N VAL A 85 -22.22 8.88 -4.56
CA VAL A 85 -23.35 8.48 -5.41
C VAL A 85 -24.00 7.17 -4.94
N PHE A 86 -23.22 6.27 -4.34
CA PHE A 86 -23.68 4.98 -3.80
C PHE A 86 -24.43 5.09 -2.47
N GLU A 87 -24.40 6.25 -1.82
CA GLU A 87 -25.00 6.48 -0.50
C GLU A 87 -26.25 7.36 -0.58
N ARG A 88 -26.61 7.85 -1.77
CA ARG A 88 -27.69 8.83 -1.95
C ARG A 88 -29.05 8.16 -2.04
N LEU A 89 -29.95 8.57 -1.16
CA LEU A 89 -31.34 8.15 -1.22
C LEU A 89 -32.02 8.79 -2.44
N ASN A 90 -32.48 7.97 -3.38
CA ASN A 90 -33.10 8.41 -4.63
C ASN A 90 -32.24 9.42 -5.41
N GLY A 91 -30.91 9.28 -5.36
CA GLY A 91 -29.95 10.17 -6.03
C GLY A 91 -29.78 11.55 -5.37
N ASN A 92 -30.47 11.86 -4.27
CA ASN A 92 -30.37 13.15 -3.61
C ASN A 92 -29.00 13.32 -2.89
N PRO A 93 -28.18 14.34 -3.23
CA PRO A 93 -26.85 14.53 -2.66
C PRO A 93 -26.82 14.93 -1.18
N GLY A 94 -27.97 15.32 -0.60
CA GLY A 94 -28.10 15.71 0.81
C GLY A 94 -28.94 14.76 1.65
N LYS A 95 -29.33 13.59 1.13
CA LYS A 95 -30.11 12.59 1.88
C LYS A 95 -29.53 11.20 1.71
N THR A 96 -29.43 10.47 2.81
CA THR A 96 -29.03 9.05 2.85
C THR A 96 -30.00 8.23 3.70
N SER A 97 -29.66 6.97 3.94
CA SER A 97 -30.36 6.09 4.89
C SER A 97 -29.34 5.20 5.60
N SER A 98 -29.72 4.59 6.72
CA SER A 98 -28.86 3.65 7.46
C SER A 98 -28.45 2.43 6.62
N SER A 99 -29.28 2.03 5.66
CA SER A 99 -29.02 0.91 4.75
C SER A 99 -28.09 1.26 3.56
N LEU A 100 -27.81 2.55 3.32
CA LEU A 100 -26.96 3.00 2.21
C LEU A 100 -25.62 3.57 2.68
N ALA A 101 -25.63 4.35 3.77
CA ALA A 101 -24.45 5.04 4.25
C ALA A 101 -23.41 4.06 4.82
N VAL A 102 -22.15 4.21 4.40
CA VAL A 102 -21.04 3.43 4.94
C VAL A 102 -20.01 4.38 5.55
N LYS A 103 -19.52 4.05 6.75
CA LYS A 103 -18.55 4.84 7.52
C LYS A 103 -17.32 5.17 6.67
N LYS A 104 -16.98 6.45 6.52
CA LYS A 104 -15.76 6.88 5.84
C LYS A 104 -14.51 6.54 6.65
N PHE A 105 -13.38 6.42 5.99
CA PHE A 105 -12.10 6.31 6.69
C PHE A 105 -11.72 7.65 7.31
N CYS A 106 -11.38 7.67 8.60
CA CYS A 106 -10.92 8.89 9.27
C CYS A 106 -9.39 8.91 9.33
N ARG A 107 -8.74 9.93 8.74
CA ARG A 107 -7.27 10.03 8.74
C ARG A 107 -6.68 10.28 10.13
N THR A 108 -7.40 11.02 10.96
CA THR A 108 -6.96 11.46 12.28
C THR A 108 -7.97 10.96 13.31
N ILE A 109 -7.58 9.95 14.07
CA ILE A 109 -8.38 9.49 15.20
C ILE A 109 -7.79 10.09 16.47
N SER A 110 -8.60 10.85 17.19
CA SER A 110 -8.34 11.15 18.59
C SER A 110 -9.06 10.11 19.43
N ALA A 111 -8.32 9.18 20.05
CA ALA A 111 -8.91 8.12 20.87
C ALA A 111 -9.73 8.69 22.04
N SER A 112 -9.38 9.89 22.53
CA SER A 112 -10.10 10.58 23.61
C SER A 112 -11.46 11.15 23.19
N GLU A 113 -11.71 11.32 21.89
CA GLU A 113 -12.96 11.90 21.36
C GLU A 113 -13.91 10.84 20.78
N MET A 114 -13.45 9.59 20.66
CA MET A 114 -14.20 8.53 19.98
C MET A 114 -15.08 7.77 20.96
N ALA A 115 -16.41 7.84 20.76
CA ALA A 115 -17.34 7.03 21.51
C ALA A 115 -17.39 5.60 20.92
N VAL A 116 -17.65 4.60 21.76
CA VAL A 116 -17.89 3.21 21.28
C VAL A 116 -19.05 3.11 20.29
N ALA A 117 -20.03 4.04 20.37
CA ALA A 117 -21.14 4.16 19.43
C ALA A 117 -20.72 4.68 18.04
N ASP A 118 -19.49 5.21 17.89
CA ASP A 118 -18.92 5.63 16.62
C ASP A 118 -18.15 4.49 15.92
N ILE A 119 -18.06 3.31 16.55
CA ILE A 119 -17.28 2.15 16.06
C ILE A 119 -18.24 0.98 15.81
N ARG A 120 -18.15 0.38 14.62
CA ARG A 120 -19.01 -0.76 14.24
C ARG A 120 -18.63 -2.01 15.02
N ALA A 121 -19.65 -2.71 15.53
CA ALA A 121 -19.47 -4.03 16.10
C ALA A 121 -19.01 -5.04 15.03
N LEU A 122 -18.34 -6.12 15.44
CA LEU A 122 -17.79 -7.14 14.52
C LEU A 122 -18.81 -7.70 13.50
N PRO A 123 -20.05 -8.08 13.88
CA PRO A 123 -21.03 -8.55 12.90
C PRO A 123 -21.36 -7.48 11.84
N VAL A 124 -21.46 -6.23 12.27
CA VAL A 124 -21.73 -5.08 11.38
C VAL A 124 -20.56 -4.84 10.43
N LEU A 125 -19.31 -5.04 10.88
CA LEU A 125 -18.13 -4.95 10.01
C LEU A 125 -18.17 -6.02 8.91
N GLN A 126 -18.57 -7.25 9.23
CA GLN A 126 -18.72 -8.34 8.25
C GLN A 126 -19.83 -8.07 7.24
N ASP A 127 -20.99 -7.62 7.73
CA ASP A 127 -22.13 -7.26 6.89
C ASP A 127 -21.81 -6.08 5.98
N THR A 128 -21.08 -5.08 6.50
CA THR A 128 -20.60 -3.94 5.72
C THR A 128 -19.69 -4.41 4.59
N LEU A 129 -18.71 -5.27 4.89
CA LEU A 129 -17.80 -5.78 3.85
C LEU A 129 -18.56 -6.58 2.78
N THR A 130 -19.54 -7.37 3.19
CA THR A 130 -20.43 -8.12 2.28
C THR A 130 -21.28 -7.19 1.41
N TYR A 131 -21.80 -6.10 1.98
CA TYR A 131 -22.49 -5.05 1.23
C TYR A 131 -21.59 -4.39 0.18
N LEU A 132 -20.35 -4.05 0.54
CA LEU A 132 -19.38 -3.46 -0.39
C LEU A 132 -19.06 -4.39 -1.58
N PHE A 133 -18.93 -5.69 -1.35
CA PHE A 133 -18.71 -6.65 -2.44
C PHE A 133 -19.94 -6.83 -3.34
N ARG A 134 -21.16 -6.82 -2.78
CA ARG A 134 -22.37 -6.80 -3.60
C ARG A 134 -22.45 -5.55 -4.47
N LEU A 135 -22.01 -4.40 -3.94
CA LEU A 135 -21.94 -3.16 -4.71
C LEU A 135 -20.99 -3.31 -5.91
N LEU A 136 -19.86 -4.00 -5.73
CA LEU A 136 -18.91 -4.27 -6.82
C LEU A 136 -19.52 -5.06 -7.98
N GLU A 137 -20.45 -5.98 -7.68
CA GLU A 137 -21.08 -6.86 -8.67
C GLU A 137 -22.30 -6.22 -9.35
N THR A 138 -23.00 -5.31 -8.67
CA THR A 138 -24.33 -4.83 -9.08
C THR A 138 -24.32 -3.41 -9.64
N THR A 139 -23.27 -2.63 -9.39
CA THR A 139 -23.22 -1.24 -9.84
C THR A 139 -22.84 -1.18 -11.32
N GLY A 140 -23.76 -0.72 -12.18
CA GLY A 140 -23.46 -0.39 -13.58
C GLY A 140 -22.53 0.84 -13.75
N TYR A 141 -21.79 1.21 -12.71
CA TYR A 141 -20.86 2.33 -12.69
C TYR A 141 -19.48 1.90 -13.18
N GLN A 142 -18.66 2.87 -13.60
CA GLN A 142 -17.27 2.61 -13.96
C GLN A 142 -16.49 2.06 -12.76
N PHE A 143 -15.59 1.12 -13.02
CA PHE A 143 -14.88 0.37 -11.98
C PHE A 143 -14.11 1.30 -11.02
N GLU A 144 -13.52 2.37 -11.52
CA GLU A 144 -12.73 3.35 -10.76
C GLU A 144 -13.58 4.07 -9.71
N MET A 145 -14.81 4.45 -10.07
CA MET A 145 -15.73 5.09 -9.11
C MET A 145 -16.12 4.13 -7.99
N VAL A 146 -16.39 2.88 -8.34
CA VAL A 146 -16.74 1.82 -7.37
C VAL A 146 -15.53 1.46 -6.52
N HIS A 147 -14.35 1.38 -7.14
CA HIS A 147 -13.08 1.16 -6.49
C HIS A 147 -12.82 2.22 -5.42
N ASP A 148 -12.86 3.51 -5.76
CA ASP A 148 -12.53 4.60 -4.83
C ASP A 148 -13.44 4.58 -3.61
N PHE A 149 -14.71 4.27 -3.81
CA PHE A 149 -15.66 4.10 -2.72
C PHE A 149 -15.30 2.90 -1.84
N ILE A 150 -15.19 1.70 -2.42
CA ILE A 150 -14.90 0.47 -1.65
C ILE A 150 -13.54 0.58 -0.95
N PHE A 151 -12.53 1.10 -1.65
CA PHE A 151 -11.19 1.35 -1.15
C PHE A 151 -11.22 2.17 0.14
N ASP A 152 -11.92 3.32 0.17
CA ASP A 152 -12.05 4.15 1.36
C ASP A 152 -12.80 3.42 2.49
N ARG A 153 -13.93 2.77 2.16
CA ARG A 153 -14.78 2.12 3.17
C ARG A 153 -14.12 0.88 3.78
N MET A 154 -13.32 0.13 3.02
CA MET A 154 -12.51 -0.97 3.56
C MET A 154 -11.43 -0.47 4.51
N ARG A 155 -10.79 0.68 4.24
CA ARG A 155 -9.85 1.28 5.19
C ARG A 155 -10.54 1.62 6.51
N SER A 156 -11.78 2.13 6.45
CA SER A 156 -12.61 2.36 7.64
C SER A 156 -12.92 1.06 8.40
N ILE A 157 -13.21 -0.03 7.70
CA ILE A 157 -13.46 -1.35 8.33
C ILE A 157 -12.21 -1.84 9.06
N ARG A 158 -11.03 -1.79 8.42
CA ARG A 158 -9.77 -2.18 9.07
C ARG A 158 -9.46 -1.29 10.27
N GLN A 159 -9.71 0.02 10.15
CA GLN A 159 -9.55 0.97 11.25
C GLN A 159 -10.41 0.59 12.46
N ASP A 160 -11.68 0.22 12.26
CA ASP A 160 -12.55 -0.26 13.35
C ASP A 160 -12.09 -1.61 13.92
N LEU A 161 -11.56 -2.54 13.10
CA LEU A 161 -10.98 -3.80 13.58
C LEU A 161 -9.74 -3.56 14.47
N SER A 162 -8.85 -2.66 14.04
CA SER A 162 -7.63 -2.31 14.76
C SER A 162 -7.93 -1.60 16.09
N LEU A 163 -8.86 -0.63 16.09
CA LEU A 163 -9.28 0.08 17.30
C LEU A 163 -9.84 -0.85 18.37
N GLN A 164 -10.52 -1.92 17.95
CA GLN A 164 -11.11 -2.91 18.85
C GLN A 164 -10.14 -4.07 19.18
N HIS A 165 -8.91 -4.05 18.63
CA HIS A 165 -7.92 -5.12 18.76
C HIS A 165 -8.46 -6.52 18.41
N ILE A 166 -9.32 -6.62 17.38
CA ILE A 166 -9.96 -7.89 17.02
C ILE A 166 -8.99 -8.77 16.23
N VAL A 167 -8.65 -9.93 16.79
CA VAL A 167 -7.87 -10.99 16.15
C VAL A 167 -8.59 -12.33 16.32
N ASN A 168 -9.27 -12.77 15.26
CA ASN A 168 -9.97 -14.06 15.22
C ASN A 168 -10.18 -14.51 13.75
N ASP A 169 -10.75 -15.71 13.55
CA ASP A 169 -10.96 -16.27 12.21
C ASP A 169 -11.88 -15.41 11.33
N GLN A 170 -12.84 -14.72 11.94
CA GLN A 170 -13.74 -13.82 11.22
C GLN A 170 -12.98 -12.61 10.65
N ALA A 171 -12.13 -11.97 11.47
CA ALA A 171 -11.27 -10.88 11.03
C ALA A 171 -10.27 -11.34 9.96
N ILE A 172 -9.66 -12.51 10.12
CA ILE A 172 -8.77 -13.11 9.12
C ILE A 172 -9.48 -13.24 7.78
N GLN A 173 -10.68 -13.85 7.74
CA GLN A 173 -11.45 -13.99 6.50
C GLN A 173 -11.80 -12.64 5.87
N MET A 174 -12.06 -11.61 6.67
CA MET A 174 -12.30 -10.25 6.16
C MET A 174 -11.05 -9.67 5.51
N TYR A 175 -9.89 -9.77 6.16
CA TYR A 175 -8.62 -9.30 5.59
C TYR A 175 -8.24 -10.08 4.33
N GLU A 176 -8.44 -11.39 4.30
CA GLU A 176 -8.25 -12.21 3.11
C GLU A 176 -9.09 -11.68 1.93
N LYS A 177 -10.37 -11.37 2.15
CA LYS A 177 -11.24 -10.77 1.11
C LYS A 177 -10.74 -9.39 0.66
N MET A 178 -10.31 -8.53 1.59
CA MET A 178 -9.80 -7.20 1.25
C MET A 178 -8.48 -7.26 0.46
N VAL A 179 -7.59 -8.19 0.80
CA VAL A 179 -6.36 -8.46 0.03
C VAL A 179 -6.72 -8.88 -1.40
N LYS A 180 -7.64 -9.84 -1.55
CA LYS A 180 -8.13 -10.29 -2.87
C LYS A 180 -8.71 -9.13 -3.67
N PHE A 181 -9.49 -8.26 -3.03
CA PHE A 181 -9.98 -7.04 -3.68
C PHE A 181 -8.83 -6.19 -4.22
N HIS A 182 -7.83 -5.87 -3.40
CA HIS A 182 -6.76 -4.97 -3.84
C HIS A 182 -5.92 -5.55 -4.98
N ILE A 183 -5.67 -6.87 -4.97
CA ILE A 183 -4.98 -7.57 -6.07
C ILE A 183 -5.80 -7.46 -7.35
N ILE A 184 -7.09 -7.79 -7.30
CA ILE A 184 -7.98 -7.75 -8.47
C ILE A 184 -8.17 -6.30 -8.95
N ALA A 185 -8.28 -5.36 -8.02
CA ALA A 185 -8.43 -3.95 -8.34
C ALA A 185 -7.20 -3.42 -9.06
N HIS A 186 -6.00 -3.76 -8.61
CA HIS A 186 -4.78 -3.33 -9.30
C HIS A 186 -4.76 -3.80 -10.77
N HIS A 187 -5.18 -5.04 -11.02
CA HIS A 187 -5.29 -5.60 -12.36
C HIS A 187 -6.39 -4.92 -13.22
N LYS A 188 -7.54 -4.59 -12.62
CA LYS A 188 -8.68 -3.98 -13.33
C LYS A 188 -8.55 -2.47 -13.56
N LEU A 189 -7.80 -1.76 -12.73
CA LEU A 189 -7.59 -0.32 -12.89
C LEU A 189 -6.90 -0.04 -14.23
N PRO A 190 -7.36 0.94 -15.03
CA PRO A 190 -6.74 1.22 -16.32
C PRO A 190 -5.27 1.61 -16.16
N LYS A 191 -4.42 1.18 -17.10
CA LYS A 191 -2.99 1.54 -17.12
C LYS A 191 -2.75 3.06 -17.24
N ASN A 192 -3.72 3.78 -17.81
CA ASN A 192 -3.69 5.22 -17.98
C ASN A 192 -4.36 5.99 -16.83
N SER A 193 -4.85 5.30 -15.80
CA SER A 193 -5.39 5.98 -14.62
C SER A 193 -4.28 6.73 -13.87
N ASP A 194 -4.67 7.58 -12.93
CA ASP A 194 -3.70 8.30 -12.10
C ASP A 194 -2.71 7.32 -11.44
N LYS A 195 -1.40 7.57 -11.62
CA LYS A 195 -0.33 6.77 -11.01
C LYS A 195 -0.46 6.77 -9.49
N SER A 196 -0.99 7.84 -8.91
CA SER A 196 -1.25 7.96 -7.47
C SER A 196 -2.26 6.90 -7.00
N LEU A 197 -3.27 6.59 -7.82
CA LEU A 197 -4.31 5.61 -7.52
C LEU A 197 -3.74 4.19 -7.43
N HIS A 198 -2.95 3.80 -8.43
CA HIS A 198 -2.24 2.50 -8.43
C HIS A 198 -1.31 2.37 -7.24
N HIS A 199 -0.50 3.39 -6.98
CA HIS A 199 0.42 3.40 -5.86
C HIS A 199 -0.30 3.27 -4.51
N LEU A 200 -1.39 4.02 -4.33
CA LEU A 200 -2.16 4.00 -3.10
C LEU A 200 -2.89 2.66 -2.91
N ASN A 201 -3.42 2.05 -3.98
CA ASN A 201 -3.99 0.70 -3.92
C ASN A 201 -2.94 -0.34 -3.47
N MET A 202 -1.73 -0.28 -4.04
CA MET A 202 -0.63 -1.17 -3.65
C MET A 202 -0.17 -0.93 -2.21
N GLU A 203 -0.13 0.31 -1.75
CA GLU A 203 0.18 0.64 -0.36
C GLU A 203 -0.85 0.01 0.59
N GLN A 204 -2.14 0.07 0.26
CA GLN A 204 -3.18 -0.55 1.10
C GLN A 204 -3.20 -2.06 1.01
N LEU A 205 -2.85 -2.66 -0.13
CA LEU A 205 -2.61 -4.09 -0.26
C LEU A 205 -1.52 -4.54 0.72
N THR A 206 -0.38 -3.85 0.72
CA THR A 206 0.74 -4.12 1.62
C THR A 206 0.31 -4.01 3.08
N LYS A 207 -0.39 -2.92 3.46
CA LYS A 207 -0.91 -2.75 4.82
C LYS A 207 -1.87 -3.86 5.24
N CYS A 208 -2.80 -4.25 4.36
CA CYS A 208 -3.71 -5.38 4.57
C CYS A 208 -2.94 -6.69 4.84
N LEU A 209 -1.95 -6.99 4.00
CA LEU A 209 -1.16 -8.21 4.10
C LEU A 209 -0.33 -8.25 5.39
N ILE A 210 0.29 -7.13 5.80
CA ILE A 210 1.04 -7.07 7.08
C ILE A 210 0.12 -7.44 8.24
N SER A 211 -1.04 -6.77 8.36
CA SER A 211 -2.01 -7.07 9.41
C SER A 211 -2.51 -8.52 9.35
N LEU A 212 -2.72 -9.05 8.14
CA LEU A 212 -3.10 -10.46 7.95
C LEU A 212 -2.02 -11.42 8.48
N TYR A 213 -0.76 -11.15 8.19
CA TYR A 213 0.36 -11.96 8.65
C TYR A 213 0.55 -11.90 10.16
N ASP A 214 0.34 -10.74 10.77
CA ASP A 214 0.38 -10.59 12.22
C ASP A 214 -0.74 -11.41 12.88
N MET A 215 -1.96 -11.36 12.33
CA MET A 215 -3.07 -12.18 12.83
C MET A 215 -2.81 -13.68 12.66
N TYR A 216 -2.26 -14.12 11.52
CA TYR A 216 -1.86 -15.52 11.36
C TYR A 216 -0.79 -15.94 12.37
N ALA A 217 0.21 -15.09 12.64
CA ALA A 217 1.25 -15.37 13.63
C ALA A 217 0.69 -15.45 15.06
N ILE A 218 -0.29 -14.61 15.40
CA ILE A 218 -0.99 -14.65 16.70
C ILE A 218 -1.82 -15.94 16.81
N ASN A 219 -2.63 -16.28 15.79
CA ASN A 219 -3.46 -17.49 15.79
C ASN A 219 -2.62 -18.78 15.73
N ARG A 220 -1.42 -18.75 15.16
CA ARG A 220 -0.54 -19.91 15.18
C ARG A 220 -0.13 -20.32 16.60
N LYS A 221 -0.10 -19.38 17.56
CA LYS A 221 0.21 -19.69 18.97
C LYS A 221 -0.82 -20.65 19.60
N SER A 222 -2.03 -20.78 19.03
CA SER A 222 -3.01 -21.80 19.41
C SER A 222 -2.88 -23.12 18.63
N ASN A 223 -1.74 -23.37 17.96
CA ASN A 223 -1.40 -24.59 17.21
C ASN A 223 -2.28 -24.91 15.99
N SER A 224 -3.05 -23.95 15.48
CA SER A 224 -3.83 -24.10 14.24
C SER A 224 -3.20 -23.32 13.09
N ILE A 225 -2.91 -23.98 11.97
CA ILE A 225 -2.53 -23.34 10.71
C ILE A 225 -3.81 -22.95 9.96
N ASN A 226 -3.94 -21.68 9.60
CA ASN A 226 -5.08 -21.23 8.80
C ASN A 226 -4.98 -21.79 7.37
N LYS A 227 -6.11 -22.28 6.84
CA LYS A 227 -6.19 -22.97 5.54
C LYS A 227 -5.51 -22.21 4.39
N ASN A 228 -5.68 -20.89 4.33
CA ASN A 228 -5.19 -20.07 3.23
C ASN A 228 -3.83 -19.41 3.51
N GLU A 229 -3.24 -19.64 4.69
CA GLU A 229 -2.04 -18.94 5.14
C GLU A 229 -0.87 -19.05 4.14
N ALA A 230 -0.69 -20.23 3.55
CA ALA A 230 0.30 -20.48 2.51
C ALA A 230 0.07 -19.65 1.23
N GLU A 231 -1.18 -19.57 0.77
CA GLU A 231 -1.56 -18.77 -0.41
C GLU A 231 -1.21 -17.30 -0.20
N PHE A 232 -1.62 -16.73 0.93
CA PHE A 232 -1.38 -15.32 1.21
C PHE A 232 0.10 -15.02 1.45
N TYR A 233 0.84 -15.87 2.15
CA TYR A 233 2.29 -15.69 2.27
C TYR A 233 3.02 -15.82 0.94
N SER A 234 2.50 -16.59 -0.02
CA SER A 234 3.08 -16.64 -1.38
C SER A 234 3.02 -15.26 -2.06
N PHE A 235 1.99 -14.46 -1.78
CA PHE A 235 1.84 -13.11 -2.34
C PHE A 235 2.96 -12.17 -1.86
N TYR A 236 3.41 -12.30 -0.61
CA TYR A 236 4.59 -11.59 -0.10
C TYR A 236 5.79 -11.79 -1.03
N VAL A 237 6.06 -13.04 -1.41
CA VAL A 237 7.21 -13.39 -2.25
C VAL A 237 7.06 -12.84 -3.66
N LEU A 238 5.85 -12.93 -4.25
CA LEU A 238 5.57 -12.42 -5.60
C LEU A 238 5.66 -10.89 -5.70
N LEU A 239 5.23 -10.17 -4.66
CA LEU A 239 5.36 -8.71 -4.58
C LEU A 239 6.85 -8.25 -4.54
N HIS A 240 7.78 -9.15 -4.23
CA HIS A 240 9.22 -8.90 -4.23
C HIS A 240 9.94 -9.33 -5.53
N LEU A 241 9.20 -9.59 -6.62
CA LEU A 241 9.81 -9.95 -7.91
C LEU A 241 10.63 -8.79 -8.50
N GLY A 242 10.07 -7.59 -8.58
CA GLY A 242 10.72 -6.44 -9.23
C GLY A 242 11.75 -5.69 -8.38
N SER A 243 12.63 -4.94 -9.06
CA SER A 243 13.71 -4.14 -8.46
C SER A 243 13.21 -2.99 -7.56
N ASN A 244 11.98 -2.53 -7.78
CA ASN A 244 11.33 -1.45 -7.01
C ASN A 244 10.39 -1.99 -5.92
N SER A 245 10.58 -3.23 -5.47
CA SER A 245 9.75 -3.80 -4.41
C SER A 245 9.85 -2.93 -3.15
N GLN A 246 8.70 -2.36 -2.75
CA GLN A 246 8.61 -1.68 -1.46
C GLN A 246 8.95 -2.72 -0.39
N ALA A 247 10.05 -2.51 0.32
CA ALA A 247 10.51 -3.43 1.34
C ALA A 247 9.41 -3.56 2.41
N MET A 248 8.79 -4.72 2.47
CA MET A 248 7.70 -5.01 3.40
C MET A 248 8.28 -5.52 4.73
N GLY A 249 9.17 -4.72 5.32
CA GLY A 249 9.91 -5.05 6.53
C GLY A 249 11.25 -5.74 6.25
N ASP A 250 11.46 -6.91 6.86
CA ASP A 250 12.73 -7.66 6.79
C ASP A 250 13.07 -8.10 5.37
N SER A 251 14.37 -8.32 5.12
CA SER A 251 14.80 -9.01 3.91
C SER A 251 14.12 -10.37 3.78
N LEU A 252 13.77 -10.78 2.55
CA LEU A 252 13.09 -12.06 2.31
C LEU A 252 13.79 -13.25 2.99
N SER A 253 15.13 -13.23 3.05
CA SER A 253 15.91 -14.30 3.69
C SER A 253 15.68 -14.39 5.20
N LEU A 254 15.58 -13.26 5.89
CA LEU A 254 15.25 -13.21 7.32
C LEU A 254 13.78 -13.60 7.55
N TRP A 255 12.89 -13.12 6.69
CA TRP A 255 11.47 -13.44 6.77
C TRP A 255 11.20 -14.95 6.61
N PHE A 256 11.84 -15.62 5.64
CA PHE A 256 11.69 -17.07 5.45
C PHE A 256 12.07 -17.89 6.69
N ARG A 257 13.03 -17.44 7.51
CA ARG A 257 13.44 -18.14 8.73
C ARG A 257 12.35 -18.15 9.81
N LYS A 258 11.38 -17.25 9.73
CA LYS A 258 10.28 -17.12 10.69
C LYS A 258 9.07 -17.97 10.30
N LEU A 259 9.03 -18.53 9.09
CA LEU A 259 7.89 -19.29 8.60
C LEU A 259 7.90 -20.74 9.11
N ALA A 260 6.70 -21.26 9.39
CA ALA A 260 6.52 -22.66 9.74
C ALA A 260 6.81 -23.58 8.54
N TYR A 261 7.35 -24.77 8.83
CA TYR A 261 7.71 -25.75 7.79
C TYR A 261 6.57 -26.07 6.81
N PRO A 262 5.30 -26.32 7.25
CA PRO A 262 4.21 -26.60 6.33
C PRO A 262 3.87 -25.46 5.35
N ILE A 263 4.16 -24.22 5.73
CA ILE A 263 3.99 -23.06 4.84
C ILE A 263 5.08 -23.06 3.77
N VAL A 264 6.33 -23.31 4.18
CA VAL A 264 7.49 -23.27 3.28
C VAL A 264 7.44 -24.35 2.20
N THR A 265 6.83 -25.50 2.51
CA THR A 265 6.69 -26.65 1.61
C THR A 265 5.36 -26.70 0.86
N SER A 266 4.45 -25.78 1.11
CA SER A 266 3.19 -25.66 0.35
C SER A 266 3.43 -25.44 -1.14
N ASN A 267 2.45 -25.84 -1.96
CA ASN A 267 2.52 -25.68 -3.42
C ASN A 267 2.60 -24.20 -3.80
N GLU A 268 1.80 -23.35 -3.15
CA GLU A 268 1.72 -21.92 -3.37
C GLU A 268 3.07 -21.24 -3.10
N MET A 269 3.73 -21.62 -2.00
CA MET A 269 5.04 -21.10 -1.65
C MET A 269 6.15 -21.64 -2.56
N CYS A 270 6.10 -22.92 -2.93
CA CYS A 270 7.06 -23.52 -3.86
C CYS A 270 6.99 -22.86 -5.24
N PHE A 271 5.78 -22.58 -5.73
CA PHE A 271 5.54 -21.82 -6.95
C PHE A 271 6.18 -20.42 -6.86
N ALA A 272 5.84 -19.64 -5.83
CA ALA A 272 6.34 -18.26 -5.69
C ALA A 272 7.87 -18.18 -5.57
N ARG A 273 8.47 -19.11 -4.83
CA ARG A 273 9.94 -19.23 -4.71
C ARG A 273 10.60 -19.59 -6.03
N SER A 274 10.00 -20.51 -6.80
CA SER A 274 10.51 -20.92 -8.11
C SER A 274 10.48 -19.76 -9.10
N LEU A 275 9.37 -19.03 -9.16
CA LEU A 275 9.24 -17.82 -9.99
C LEU A 275 10.26 -16.75 -9.60
N LEU A 276 10.42 -16.47 -8.30
CA LEU A 276 11.42 -15.53 -7.82
C LEU A 276 12.84 -15.93 -8.24
N ARG A 277 13.15 -17.23 -8.16
CA ARG A 277 14.44 -17.77 -8.61
C ARG A 277 14.62 -17.60 -10.12
N TYR A 278 13.62 -17.95 -10.92
CA TYR A 278 13.69 -17.82 -12.38
C TYR A 278 13.85 -16.37 -12.81
N PHE A 279 13.12 -15.45 -12.18
CA PHE A 279 13.24 -14.01 -12.44
C PHE A 279 14.66 -13.50 -12.12
N ARG A 280 15.21 -13.82 -10.94
CA ARG A 280 16.55 -13.38 -10.51
C ARG A 280 17.69 -13.96 -11.34
N LEU A 281 17.54 -15.19 -11.83
CA LEU A 281 18.52 -15.87 -12.68
C LEU A 281 18.36 -15.54 -14.17
N GLY A 282 17.38 -14.71 -14.55
CA GLY A 282 17.11 -14.39 -15.95
C GLY A 282 16.52 -15.55 -16.77
N ASN A 283 16.01 -16.60 -16.13
CA ASN A 283 15.40 -17.75 -16.83
C ASN A 283 13.93 -17.45 -17.20
N TYR A 284 13.75 -16.53 -18.13
CA TYR A 284 12.42 -16.03 -18.48
C TYR A 284 11.55 -17.08 -19.19
N LYS A 285 12.14 -18.02 -19.94
CA LYS A 285 11.40 -19.13 -20.54
C LYS A 285 10.69 -19.98 -19.48
N ARG A 286 11.41 -20.39 -18.42
CA ARG A 286 10.78 -21.13 -17.32
C ARG A 286 9.84 -20.27 -16.51
N PHE A 287 10.18 -18.99 -16.29
CA PHE A 287 9.29 -18.05 -15.63
C PHE A 287 7.91 -17.99 -16.30
N PHE A 288 7.85 -17.75 -17.61
CA PHE A 288 6.58 -17.69 -18.35
C PHE A 288 5.88 -19.04 -18.41
N SER A 289 6.63 -20.13 -18.66
CA SER A 289 6.05 -21.48 -18.72
C SER A 289 5.38 -21.85 -17.40
N THR A 290 6.06 -21.70 -16.27
CA THR A 290 5.53 -22.03 -14.95
C THR A 290 4.38 -21.10 -14.56
N ALA A 291 4.48 -19.80 -14.83
CA ALA A 291 3.39 -18.86 -14.60
C ALA A 291 2.12 -19.23 -15.39
N ALA A 292 2.25 -19.65 -16.64
CA ALA A 292 1.11 -20.04 -17.46
C ALA A 292 0.46 -21.37 -17.04
N THR A 293 1.23 -22.31 -16.48
CA THR A 293 0.73 -23.65 -16.14
C THR A 293 0.24 -23.78 -14.70
N GLU A 294 0.84 -23.04 -13.77
CA GLU A 294 0.65 -23.28 -12.32
C GLU A 294 0.07 -22.08 -11.56
N ALA A 295 0.10 -20.86 -12.10
CA ALA A 295 -0.35 -19.69 -11.35
C ALA A 295 -1.84 -19.73 -11.06
N SER A 296 -2.22 -19.47 -9.81
CA SER A 296 -3.59 -19.10 -9.50
C SER A 296 -3.92 -17.74 -10.13
N PHE A 297 -5.22 -17.45 -10.31
CA PHE A 297 -5.65 -16.17 -10.88
C PHE A 297 -5.08 -14.96 -10.12
N LEU A 298 -5.06 -15.01 -8.79
CA LEU A 298 -4.51 -13.91 -7.96
C LEU A 298 -2.99 -13.80 -8.10
N GLN A 299 -2.28 -14.92 -8.16
CA GLN A 299 -0.84 -14.92 -8.40
C GLN A 299 -0.52 -14.35 -9.79
N LEU A 300 -1.33 -14.68 -10.80
CA LEU A 300 -1.21 -14.12 -12.15
C LEU A 300 -1.39 -12.59 -12.16
N CYS A 301 -2.40 -12.08 -11.46
CA CYS A 301 -2.61 -10.63 -11.29
C CYS A 301 -1.41 -9.94 -10.62
N LEU A 302 -0.76 -10.59 -9.65
CA LEU A 302 0.42 -10.05 -8.97
C LEU A 302 1.68 -10.03 -9.84
N ILE A 303 1.84 -11.01 -10.73
CA ILE A 303 3.03 -11.10 -11.60
C ILE A 303 2.91 -10.28 -12.88
N GLU A 304 1.70 -9.97 -13.34
CA GLU A 304 1.46 -9.22 -14.59
C GLU A 304 2.30 -7.93 -14.71
N PRO A 305 2.40 -7.07 -13.67
CA PRO A 305 3.17 -5.83 -13.78
C PRO A 305 4.65 -6.07 -14.10
N PHE A 306 5.20 -7.21 -13.68
CA PHE A 306 6.59 -7.58 -13.91
C PHE A 306 6.83 -8.23 -15.27
N LEU A 307 5.78 -8.65 -15.99
CA LEU A 307 5.94 -9.28 -17.31
C LEU A 307 6.60 -8.33 -18.31
N ASN A 308 6.26 -7.04 -18.27
CA ASN A 308 6.89 -6.04 -19.13
C ASN A 308 8.37 -5.85 -18.79
N GLU A 309 8.73 -5.88 -17.50
CA GLU A 309 10.13 -5.82 -17.06
C GLU A 309 10.90 -7.05 -17.52
N VAL A 310 10.28 -8.24 -17.42
CA VAL A 310 10.83 -9.49 -17.94
C VAL A 310 11.04 -9.41 -19.45
N LEU A 311 10.04 -8.95 -20.22
CA LEU A 311 10.14 -8.82 -21.68
C LEU A 311 11.24 -7.84 -22.09
N HIS A 312 11.34 -6.70 -21.40
CA HIS A 312 12.40 -5.72 -21.64
C HIS A 312 13.78 -6.31 -21.36
N LYS A 313 13.96 -6.97 -20.20
CA LYS A 313 15.22 -7.63 -19.83
C LYS A 313 15.55 -8.77 -20.80
N ALA A 314 14.58 -9.60 -21.18
CA ALA A 314 14.77 -10.68 -22.13
C ALA A 314 15.28 -10.15 -23.48
N ASN A 315 14.69 -9.07 -24.00
CA ASN A 315 15.10 -8.48 -25.27
C ASN A 315 16.51 -7.86 -25.22
N ILE A 316 16.96 -7.37 -24.06
CA ILE A 316 18.34 -6.89 -23.89
C ILE A 316 19.36 -8.04 -23.96
N PHE A 317 19.02 -9.25 -23.52
CA PHE A 317 19.93 -10.41 -23.57
C PHE A 317 19.95 -11.13 -24.93
N PHE A 318 19.14 -10.69 -25.90
CA PHE A 318 19.13 -11.22 -27.27
C PHE A 318 19.81 -10.28 -28.31
N PHE A 319 20.51 -9.23 -27.85
CA PHE A 319 21.43 -8.40 -28.65
C PHE A 319 22.81 -8.35 -27.97
#